data_AF-A0A2P7V8H0-F1
#
_entry.id   AF-A0A2P7V8H0-F1
#
_cell.length_a   1.000
_cell.length_b   1.000
_cell.length_c   1.000
_cell.angle_alpha   90.00
_cell.angle_beta   90.00
_cell.angle_gamma   90.00
#
_symmetry.space_group_name_H-M   'P 1'
#
loop_
_entity.id
_entity.type
_entity.pdbx_description
1 polymer ?
#
loop_
_entity_poly.entity_id
_entity_poly.type
_entity_poly.pdbx_seq_one_letter_code
_entity_poly.pdbx_strand_id
1 'polypeptide(L)' 'MFGSIEYFTNFFKSSIMNNLIVETPSTMIATYTQLHDEIIKRVDRSEDKERYLRNLDTAFKHMKEILFGLGDEHNGS' A
#
# COMPACT_ATOMS: atom_id res chain seq x y z
N MET A 1 8.40 8.88 -6.58
CA MET A 1 7.47 9.92 -7.03
C MET A 1 6.17 9.77 -6.25
N PHE A 2 5.59 10.83 -5.70
CA PHE A 2 4.31 10.74 -4.98
C PHE A 2 3.23 10.13 -5.89
N GLY A 3 2.42 9.22 -5.37
CA GLY A 3 1.34 8.58 -6.12
C GLY A 3 1.74 7.37 -6.97
N SER A 4 3.03 6.98 -7.01
CA SER A 4 3.46 5.75 -7.68
C SER A 4 3.28 4.52 -6.79
N ILE A 5 3.18 3.34 -7.41
CA ILE A 5 3.12 2.06 -6.70
C ILE A 5 4.35 1.90 -5.78
N GLU A 6 5.55 2.18 -6.30
CA GLU A 6 6.80 2.10 -5.53
C GLU A 6 6.79 3.01 -4.29
N TYR A 7 6.26 4.24 -4.42
CA TYR A 7 6.15 5.15 -3.29
C TYR A 7 5.27 4.58 -2.18
N PHE A 8 4.07 4.07 -2.53
CA PHE A 8 3.16 3.49 -1.54
C PHE A 8 3.72 2.20 -0.95
N THR A 9 4.33 1.32 -1.75
CA THR A 9 5.00 0.11 -1.26
C THR A 9 6.09 0.43 -0.24
N ASN A 10 6.93 1.43 -0.51
CA ASN A 10 7.98 1.85 0.42
C ASN A 10 7.39 2.49 1.70
N PHE A 11 6.27 3.19 1.59
CA PHE A 11 5.55 3.75 2.74
C PHE A 11 4.99 2.65 3.64
N PHE A 12 4.35 1.62 3.05
CA PHE A 12 3.87 0.45 3.79
C PHE A 12 5.03 -0.27 4.47
N LYS A 13 6.12 -0.57 3.75
CA LYS A 13 7.32 -1.21 4.32
C LYS A 13 7.86 -0.43 5.51
N SER A 14 8.01 0.89 5.36
CA SER A 14 8.48 1.78 6.43
C SER A 14 7.52 1.78 7.63
N SER A 15 6.20 1.79 7.39
CA SER A 15 5.20 1.79 8.45
C SER A 15 5.18 0.47 9.23
N ILE A 16 5.38 -0.65 8.54
CA ILE A 16 5.47 -1.98 9.15
C ILE A 16 6.78 -2.12 9.95
N MET A 17 7.92 -1.73 9.36
CA MET A 17 9.23 -1.80 10.00
C MET A 17 9.37 -0.87 11.21
N ASN A 18 8.71 0.30 11.21
CA ASN A 18 8.74 1.20 12.37
C ASN A 18 7.81 0.74 13.51
N ASN A 19 6.79 -0.07 13.21
CA ASN A 19 5.86 -0.60 14.22
C ASN A 19 6.28 -1.98 14.75
N LEU A 20 7.58 -2.21 14.96
CA LEU A 20 8.21 -3.44 15.51
C LEU A 20 7.60 -4.02 16.81
N ILE A 21 6.62 -3.35 17.41
CA ILE A 21 5.94 -3.77 18.65
C ILE A 21 4.53 -4.36 18.36
N VAL A 22 3.92 -4.10 17.19
CA VAL A 22 2.59 -4.62 16.84
C VAL A 22 2.50 -4.91 15.33
N GLU A 23 3.05 -6.05 14.90
CA GLU A 23 2.76 -6.68 13.61
C GLU A 23 1.28 -7.11 13.57
N THR A 24 0.37 -6.17 13.31
CA THR A 24 -1.04 -6.51 13.09
C THR A 24 -1.53 -6.01 11.74
N PRO A 25 -2.45 -6.76 11.09
CA PRO A 25 -3.16 -6.31 9.89
C PRO A 25 -3.81 -4.91 10.05
N SER A 26 -4.07 -4.49 11.30
CA SER A 26 -4.54 -3.16 11.68
C SER A 26 -3.61 -2.02 11.22
N THR A 27 -2.29 -2.21 11.29
CA THR A 27 -1.32 -1.17 10.87
C THR A 27 -1.40 -0.91 9.36
N MET A 28 -1.48 -1.97 8.56
CA MET A 28 -1.60 -1.82 7.11
C MET A 28 -2.90 -1.12 6.69
N ILE A 29 -4.02 -1.49 7.32
CA ILE A 29 -5.32 -0.86 7.03
C ILE A 29 -5.29 0.61 7.43
N ALA A 30 -4.73 0.95 8.60
CA ALA A 30 -4.59 2.32 9.04
C ALA A 30 -3.72 3.15 8.08
N THR A 31 -2.58 2.61 7.64
CA THR A 31 -1.71 3.25 6.63
C THR A 31 -2.44 3.45 5.31
N TYR A 32 -3.22 2.46 4.86
CA TYR A 32 -4.03 2.58 3.65
C TYR A 32 -5.06 3.72 3.77
N THR A 33 -5.82 3.75 4.86
CA THR A 33 -6.82 4.82 5.10
C THR A 33 -6.17 6.18 5.14
N GLN A 34 -5.01 6.33 5.81
CA GLN A 34 -4.26 7.58 5.85
C GLN A 34 -3.85 8.05 4.46
N LEU A 35 -3.25 7.16 3.66
CA LEU A 35 -2.80 7.50 2.30
C LEU A 35 -3.97 7.81 1.38
N HIS A 36 -5.09 7.10 1.53
CA HIS A 36 -6.32 7.39 0.80
C HIS A 36 -6.82 8.81 1.10
N ASP A 37 -6.99 9.16 2.39
CA ASP A 37 -7.38 10.50 2.82
C ASP A 37 -6.44 11.59 2.30
N GLU A 38 -5.13 11.31 2.32
CA GLU A 38 -4.12 12.23 1.80
C GLU A 38 -4.28 12.48 0.30
N ILE A 39 -4.50 11.43 -0.50
CA ILE A 39 -4.74 11.55 -1.95
C ILE A 39 -6.02 12.36 -2.21
N ILE A 40 -7.09 12.12 -1.45
CA ILE A 40 -8.35 12.87 -1.60
C ILE A 40 -8.13 14.37 -1.34
N LYS A 41 -7.32 14.71 -0.33
CA LYS A 41 -7.05 16.09 0.11
C LYS A 41 -6.03 16.83 -0.75
N ARG A 42 -4.98 16.15 -1.23
CA ARG A 42 -3.85 16.79 -1.95
C ARG A 42 -4.01 16.87 -3.46
N VAL A 43 -4.87 16.03 -4.04
CA VAL A 43 -4.97 15.93 -5.50
C VAL A 43 -6.28 16.55 -5.97
N ASP A 44 -6.22 17.71 -6.62
CA ASP A 44 -7.42 18.36 -7.15
C ASP A 44 -7.91 17.74 -8.46
N ARG A 45 -6.99 17.24 -9.30
CA ARG A 45 -7.32 16.68 -10.61
C ARG A 45 -7.87 15.26 -10.47
N SER A 46 -9.11 15.05 -10.89
CA SER A 46 -9.81 13.77 -10.76
C SER A 46 -9.05 12.59 -11.39
N GLU A 47 -8.48 12.80 -12.58
CA GLU A 47 -7.75 11.74 -13.29
C GLU A 47 -6.47 11.30 -12.56
N ASP A 48 -5.70 12.26 -12.03
CA ASP A 48 -4.51 11.98 -11.22
C ASP A 48 -4.89 11.31 -9.89
N LYS A 49 -6.00 11.74 -9.28
CA LYS A 49 -6.54 11.17 -8.04
C LYS A 49 -6.91 9.71 -8.23
N GLU A 50 -7.69 9.40 -9.26
CA GLU A 50 -8.07 8.02 -9.58
C GLU A 50 -6.85 7.14 -9.89
N ARG A 51 -5.87 7.67 -10.63
CA ARG A 51 -4.62 6.94 -10.89
C ARG A 51 -3.87 6.64 -9.60
N TYR A 52 -3.77 7.59 -8.68
CA TYR A 52 -3.05 7.38 -7.41
C TYR A 52 -3.80 6.42 -6.49
N LEU A 53 -5.13 6.48 -6.44
CA LEU A 53 -5.95 5.52 -5.69
C LEU A 53 -5.79 4.09 -6.23
N ARG A 54 -5.77 3.91 -7.56
CA ARG A 54 -5.48 2.60 -8.17
C ARG A 54 -4.09 2.10 -7.80
N ASN A 55 -3.08 2.98 -7.86
CA ASN A 55 -1.71 2.62 -7.47
C ASN A 55 -1.59 2.25 -5.99
N LEU A 56 -2.34 2.93 -5.11
CA LEU A 56 -2.41 2.62 -3.69
C LEU A 56 -3.02 1.24 -3.44
N ASP A 57 -4.11 0.90 -4.14
CA ASP A 57 -4.76 -0.42 -4.05
C ASP A 57 -3.83 -1.55 -4.50
N THR A 58 -3.14 -1.38 -5.64
CA THR A 58 -2.14 -2.34 -6.12
C THR A 58 -1.01 -2.55 -5.11
N ALA A 59 -0.46 -1.46 -4.57
CA ALA A 59 0.61 -1.56 -3.55
C ALA A 59 0.13 -2.28 -2.28
N PHE A 60 -1.10 -2.01 -1.84
CA PHE A 60 -1.68 -2.67 -0.67
C PHE A 60 -1.90 -4.17 -0.88
N LYS A 61 -2.39 -4.58 -2.06
CA LYS A 61 -2.53 -5.99 -2.44
C LYS A 61 -1.20 -6.71 -2.44
N HIS A 62 -0.19 -6.16 -3.12
CA HIS A 62 1.16 -6.73 -3.12
C HIS A 62 1.73 -6.88 -1.70
N MET A 63 1.55 -5.86 -0.85
CA MET A 63 2.01 -5.94 0.54
C MET A 63 1.24 -7.01 1.34
N LYS A 64 -0.06 -7.16 1.11
CA LYS A 64 -0.84 -8.24 1.75
C LYS A 64 -0.36 -9.62 1.30
N GLU A 65 -0.05 -9.79 0.02
CA GLU A 65 0.50 -11.04 -0.52
C GLU A 65 1.86 -11.36 0.12
N ILE A 66 2.75 -10.36 0.22
CA ILE A 66 4.07 -10.50 0.84
C ILE A 66 3.97 -10.89 2.33
N LEU A 67 3.02 -10.31 3.07
CA LEU A 67 2.94 -10.47 4.53
C LEU A 67 2.10 -11.67 4.97
N PHE A 68 1.03 -11.98 4.24
CA PHE A 68 0.07 -13.01 4.63
C PHE A 68 0.09 -14.23 3.72
N GLY A 69 0.92 -14.24 2.67
CA GLY A 69 1.16 -15.41 1.83
C GLY A 69 -0.12 -15.98 1.22
N LEU A 70 -0.76 -15.23 0.32
CA LEU A 70 -1.80 -15.79 -0.55
C LEU A 70 -1.18 -16.16 -1.88
N GLY A 71 -0.84 -17.44 -2.03
CA GLY A 71 -0.57 -18.08 -3.33
C GLY A 71 0.89 -18.38 -3.63
N ASP A 72 1.41 -19.44 -3.00
CA ASP A 72 2.43 -20.28 -3.62
C ASP A 72 1.84 -20.84 -4.93
N GLU A 73 2.13 -20.21 -6.07
CA GLU A 73 2.10 -20.88 -7.37
C GLU A 73 3.54 -21.11 -7.82
N HIS A 74 4.11 -22.17 -7.26
CA HIS A 74 5.03 -23.11 -7.91
C HIS A 74 6.28 -22.54 -8.61
N ASN A 75 7.41 -22.78 -7.95
CA ASN A 75 8.59 -23.35 -8.61
C ASN A 75 8.18 -24.38 -9.69
N GLY A 76 8.52 -24.13 -10.95
CA GLY A 76 8.43 -25.18 -11.98
C GLY A 76 8.36 -24.67 -13.41
N SER A 77 9.53 -24.35 -14.00
CA SER A 77 9.86 -24.62 -15.42
C SER A 77 11.37 -24.62 -15.58
#